data_AF-A0A9P6TFU0-F1
#
_entry.id   AF-A0A9P6TFU0-F1
#
_cell.length_a   1.000
_cell.length_b   1.000
_cell.length_c   1.000
_cell.angle_alpha   90.00
_cell.angle_beta   90.00
_cell.angle_gamma   90.00
#
_symmetry.space_group_name_H-M   'P 1'
#
loop_
_entity.id
_entity.type
_entity.pdbx_description
1 polymer ?
#
loop_
_entity_poly.entity_id
_entity_poly.type
_entity_poly.pdbx_seq_one_letter_code
_entity_poly.pdbx_strand_id
1 'polypeptide(L)'
;MSDLARWSPTRHPMELDPSPRRHLPPSPMGRLTRLLLRPGRLIFWVIPSILILTFFWCFADQSSFHTWLNITKSRSKLPEFCYDPYRLSGYARTPKTPKSRSSFEAEWVVNNPNPSSHRRSRTEGKRSSVQQDFVLHSLVADLVAGDEPNWLRNRTVLFVGDSLDRNLVHFFSTEAFPGPAPHRFLTATTDPAFTEPATASHRIGLGQHRSLGFTLANWFIMSVDVEKPSVFFHSEEDEPQPIEARLPHFFLPTLGPVVSPNPEMVVFNSGLWDLVYRSEAAAYASRVDHAPARIVGGALTQAELAEHEQRMVRLIELLQAAFPSLKTRLVYRTMPDSSRAAEKNAMSRLRVRQLDEAHVRLIRRLNKVPSARPIDILDWANVSRSLTHEIADLVHFKPGKAQWLYAELVLNHLRRVVLGDNRETEWVDCQSYMSALVSSGTGPESISGSTSRSIFDRR
;
A
#
# COMPACT_ATOMS: atom_id res chain seq x y z
N MET A 1 -49.68 12.15 -9.10
CA MET A 1 -49.32 13.55 -8.80
C MET A 1 -47.83 13.70 -9.12
N SER A 2 -47.48 13.78 -10.41
CA SER A 2 -47.46 14.96 -11.29
C SER A 2 -46.22 15.85 -11.05
N ASP A 3 -45.53 16.07 -12.17
CA ASP A 3 -44.62 17.18 -12.49
C ASP A 3 -43.11 17.00 -12.25
N LEU A 4 -42.43 16.48 -13.29
CA LEU A 4 -41.04 16.80 -13.59
C LEU A 4 -40.96 17.57 -14.92
N ALA A 5 -40.52 18.81 -14.80
CA ALA A 5 -40.46 19.82 -15.85
C ALA A 5 -39.30 19.60 -16.84
N ARG A 6 -39.57 20.01 -18.08
CA ARG A 6 -38.68 20.00 -19.25
C ARG A 6 -37.58 21.05 -19.11
N TRP A 7 -36.38 20.70 -19.57
CA TRP A 7 -35.30 21.63 -19.88
C TRP A 7 -35.08 21.65 -21.40
N SER A 8 -35.08 22.84 -21.99
CA SER A 8 -34.74 23.08 -23.41
C SER A 8 -33.53 24.01 -23.48
N PRO A 9 -32.56 23.78 -24.39
CA PRO A 9 -31.39 24.65 -24.51
C PRO A 9 -31.59 25.75 -25.56
N THR A 10 -31.36 26.99 -25.17
CA THR A 10 -31.26 28.16 -26.04
C THR A 10 -29.89 28.21 -26.72
N ARG A 11 -29.89 28.30 -28.06
CA ARG A 11 -28.71 28.58 -28.89
C ARG A 11 -28.58 30.10 -29.08
N HIS A 12 -27.39 30.64 -28.81
CA HIS A 12 -27.01 31.98 -29.28
C HIS A 12 -26.25 31.89 -30.61
N PRO A 13 -26.48 32.83 -31.56
CA PRO A 13 -25.73 32.90 -32.81
C PRO A 13 -24.37 33.60 -32.59
N MET A 14 -23.34 33.11 -33.28
CA MET A 14 -21.98 33.66 -33.24
C MET A 14 -21.76 34.52 -34.50
N GLU A 15 -21.51 35.82 -34.28
CA GLU A 15 -21.09 36.78 -35.29
C GLU A 15 -19.69 36.46 -35.83
N LEU A 16 -19.53 36.63 -37.15
CA LEU A 16 -18.27 36.55 -37.89
C LEU A 16 -17.66 37.95 -37.97
N ASP A 17 -16.41 38.12 -37.51
CA ASP A 17 -15.60 39.33 -37.71
C ASP A 17 -14.29 38.98 -38.46
N PRO A 18 -13.80 39.82 -39.40
CA PRO A 18 -12.82 39.43 -40.39
C PRO A 18 -11.36 39.65 -39.98
N SER A 19 -10.50 38.83 -40.59
CA SER A 19 -9.05 38.72 -40.49
C SER A 19 -8.23 40.02 -40.43
N PRO A 20 -7.16 40.07 -39.60
CA PRO A 20 -5.98 40.89 -39.83
C PRO A 20 -4.85 40.11 -40.52
N ARG A 21 -4.24 40.73 -41.54
CA ARG A 21 -3.08 40.27 -42.29
C ARG A 21 -1.87 40.04 -41.37
N ARG A 22 -1.24 38.85 -41.45
CA ARG A 22 0.07 38.56 -40.83
C ARG A 22 1.20 38.66 -41.86
N HIS A 23 2.22 39.44 -41.52
CA HIS A 23 3.51 39.45 -42.20
C HIS A 23 4.28 38.15 -41.90
N LEU A 24 4.83 37.53 -42.94
CA LEU A 24 5.69 36.35 -42.86
C LEU A 24 7.10 36.76 -42.36
N PRO A 25 7.68 36.06 -41.37
CA PRO A 25 9.09 36.21 -41.03
C PRO A 25 9.99 35.49 -42.05
N PRO A 26 11.24 35.95 -42.25
CA PRO A 26 12.18 35.34 -43.19
C PRO A 26 12.60 33.93 -42.75
N SER A 27 12.91 33.09 -43.75
CA SER A 27 13.15 31.66 -43.57
C SER A 27 14.40 31.35 -42.72
N PRO A 28 14.33 30.33 -41.83
CA PRO A 28 15.42 29.96 -40.93
C PRO A 28 16.61 29.28 -41.62
N MET A 29 16.50 28.94 -42.91
CA MET A 29 17.55 28.22 -43.65
C MET A 29 18.77 29.07 -44.04
N GLY A 30 18.69 30.40 -43.98
CA GLY A 30 19.81 31.28 -44.33
C GLY A 30 20.85 31.51 -43.23
N ARG A 31 20.53 31.21 -41.95
CA ARG A 31 21.44 31.47 -40.82
C ARG A 31 22.33 30.28 -40.45
N LEU A 32 21.91 29.04 -40.72
CA LEU A 32 22.69 27.85 -40.35
C LEU A 32 23.92 27.67 -41.26
N THR A 33 23.82 28.00 -42.54
CA THR A 33 24.90 27.80 -43.53
C THR A 33 26.09 28.75 -43.34
N ARG A 34 25.91 29.90 -42.69
CA ARG A 34 27.03 30.82 -42.38
C ARG A 34 27.77 30.49 -41.07
N LEU A 35 27.22 29.63 -40.22
CA LEU A 35 27.84 29.24 -38.93
C LEU A 35 28.75 28.00 -39.03
N LEU A 36 28.60 27.20 -40.10
CA LEU A 36 29.29 25.90 -40.24
C LEU A 36 30.60 25.94 -41.04
N LEU A 37 31.00 27.08 -41.60
CA LEU A 37 32.20 27.21 -42.45
C LEU A 37 33.28 28.11 -41.82
N ARG A 38 33.60 27.89 -40.54
CA ARG A 38 34.83 28.42 -39.93
C ARG A 38 35.76 27.27 -39.53
N PRO A 39 36.91 27.06 -40.22
CA PRO A 39 37.75 25.89 -40.06
C PRO A 39 38.32 25.69 -38.63
N GLY A 40 38.35 26.74 -37.80
CA GLY A 40 38.79 26.65 -36.40
C GLY A 40 37.81 25.99 -35.43
N ARG A 41 36.53 25.84 -35.77
CA ARG A 41 35.54 25.20 -34.87
C ARG A 41 35.42 23.70 -35.05
N LEU A 42 35.87 23.14 -36.18
CA LEU A 42 35.80 21.70 -36.43
C LEU A 42 36.70 20.94 -35.43
N ILE A 43 37.89 21.47 -35.14
CA ILE A 43 38.86 20.86 -34.21
C ILE A 43 38.31 20.86 -32.77
N PHE A 44 37.63 21.93 -32.36
CA PHE A 44 37.07 22.07 -31.01
C PHE A 44 35.85 21.19 -30.73
N TRP A 45 35.16 20.70 -31.77
CA TRP A 45 34.01 19.79 -31.59
C TRP A 45 34.37 18.34 -31.92
N VAL A 46 35.19 18.11 -32.95
CA VAL A 46 35.51 16.77 -33.41
C VAL A 46 36.45 16.04 -32.45
N ILE A 47 37.46 16.72 -31.90
CA ILE A 47 38.42 16.05 -30.99
C ILE A 47 37.75 15.62 -29.67
N PRO A 48 36.94 16.44 -28.98
CA PRO A 48 36.20 15.98 -27.80
C PRO A 48 35.19 14.89 -28.15
N SER A 49 34.50 14.97 -29.29
CA SER A 49 33.57 13.91 -29.70
C SER A 49 34.26 12.59 -29.99
N ILE A 50 35.44 12.60 -30.61
CA ILE A 50 36.24 11.38 -30.85
C ILE A 50 36.78 10.84 -29.53
N LEU A 51 37.28 11.68 -28.63
CA LEU A 51 37.76 11.24 -27.30
C LEU A 51 36.65 10.69 -26.41
N ILE A 52 35.44 11.28 -26.49
CA ILE A 52 34.25 10.76 -25.81
C ILE A 52 33.87 9.40 -26.42
N LEU A 53 33.86 9.28 -27.76
CA LEU A 53 33.56 8.02 -28.44
C LEU A 53 34.58 6.92 -28.15
N THR A 54 35.88 7.21 -28.12
CA THR A 54 36.92 6.23 -27.79
C THR A 54 36.93 5.87 -26.31
N PHE A 55 36.64 6.82 -25.41
CA PHE A 55 36.43 6.51 -23.99
C PHE A 55 35.23 5.57 -23.79
N PHE A 56 34.13 5.78 -24.51
CA PHE A 56 32.99 4.87 -24.48
C PHE A 56 33.27 3.52 -25.16
N TRP A 57 34.13 3.47 -26.17
CA TRP A 57 34.45 2.22 -26.87
C TRP A 57 35.43 1.32 -26.09
N CYS A 58 36.37 1.91 -25.34
CA CYS A 58 37.35 1.17 -24.55
C CYS A 58 36.84 0.68 -23.18
N PHE A 59 35.73 1.23 -22.66
CA PHE A 59 35.19 0.86 -21.34
C PHE A 59 33.80 0.21 -21.38
N ALA A 60 33.23 -0.01 -22.57
CA ALA A 60 31.94 -0.67 -22.69
C ALA A 60 32.08 -2.19 -22.77
N ASP A 61 31.87 -2.86 -21.64
CA ASP A 61 30.97 -4.01 -21.67
C ASP A 61 29.62 -3.49 -22.23
N GLN A 62 29.43 -3.63 -23.54
CA GLN A 62 28.32 -3.03 -24.30
C GLN A 62 26.95 -3.43 -23.74
N SER A 63 26.85 -4.56 -23.04
CA SER A 63 25.59 -5.03 -22.43
C SER A 63 25.16 -4.14 -21.26
N SER A 64 26.10 -3.80 -20.38
CA SER A 64 25.88 -3.02 -19.17
C SER A 64 25.58 -1.55 -19.49
N PHE A 65 26.31 -0.97 -20.45
CA PHE A 65 26.15 0.43 -20.83
C PHE A 65 24.89 0.70 -21.66
N HIS A 66 24.51 -0.19 -22.59
CA HIS A 66 23.24 -0.05 -23.31
C HIS A 66 22.03 -0.25 -22.39
N THR A 67 22.13 -1.15 -21.40
CA THR A 67 21.09 -1.32 -20.38
C THR A 67 20.96 -0.05 -19.53
N TRP A 68 22.06 0.54 -19.07
CA TRP A 68 22.06 1.80 -18.31
C TRP A 68 21.62 3.01 -19.15
N LEU A 69 22.04 3.11 -20.42
CA LEU A 69 21.60 4.15 -21.34
C LEU A 69 20.11 4.04 -21.69
N ASN A 70 19.56 2.82 -21.78
CA ASN A 70 18.13 2.62 -22.00
C ASN A 70 17.31 2.93 -20.74
N ILE A 71 17.85 2.66 -19.55
CA ILE A 71 17.29 3.08 -18.25
C ILE A 71 17.31 4.61 -18.09
N THR A 72 18.36 5.29 -18.57
CA THR A 72 18.50 6.76 -18.43
C THR A 72 17.82 7.54 -19.55
N LYS A 73 17.76 7.02 -20.78
CA LYS A 73 17.14 7.70 -21.94
C LYS A 73 15.66 7.39 -22.10
N SER A 74 15.17 6.25 -21.61
CA SER A 74 13.74 6.11 -21.38
C SER A 74 13.46 6.60 -19.96
N ARG A 75 12.86 7.78 -19.83
CA ARG A 75 12.03 8.10 -18.66
C ARG A 75 10.76 7.21 -18.63
N SER A 76 10.89 5.97 -19.09
CA SER A 76 9.93 4.92 -18.79
C SER A 76 10.04 4.68 -17.28
N LYS A 77 8.88 4.54 -16.64
CA LYS A 77 8.74 4.52 -15.19
C LYS A 77 9.80 3.60 -14.56
N LEU A 78 10.47 4.07 -13.51
CA LEU A 78 11.33 3.21 -12.70
C LEU A 78 10.53 1.98 -12.22
N PRO A 79 11.18 0.87 -11.89
CA PRO A 79 10.48 -0.28 -11.32
C PRO A 79 9.64 0.12 -10.11
N GLU A 80 8.51 -0.54 -9.90
CA GLU A 80 7.56 -0.19 -8.83
C GLU A 80 8.21 -0.15 -7.44
N PHE A 81 9.20 -1.00 -7.18
CA PHE A 81 9.94 -1.02 -5.93
C PHE A 81 10.81 0.22 -5.67
N CYS A 82 11.04 1.07 -6.68
CA CYS A 82 11.62 2.40 -6.45
C CYS A 82 10.63 3.35 -5.77
N TYR A 83 9.34 3.08 -5.87
CA TYR A 83 8.31 3.87 -5.20
C TYR A 83 7.80 3.14 -3.95
N ASP A 84 7.80 1.81 -3.96
CA ASP A 84 7.39 0.94 -2.84
C ASP A 84 8.50 -0.07 -2.45
N PRO A 85 9.55 0.40 -1.74
CA PRO A 85 10.68 -0.45 -1.36
C PRO A 85 10.33 -1.51 -0.31
N TYR A 86 9.15 -1.46 0.33
CA TYR A 86 8.70 -2.47 1.30
C TYR A 86 8.31 -3.80 0.65
N ARG A 87 8.17 -3.84 -0.69
CA ARG A 87 8.04 -5.07 -1.47
C ARG A 87 9.35 -5.83 -1.63
N LEU A 88 10.48 -5.17 -1.37
CA LEU A 88 11.78 -5.81 -1.44
C LEU A 88 12.01 -6.67 -0.20
N SER A 89 12.85 -7.69 -0.34
CA SER A 89 13.29 -8.49 0.80
C SER A 89 14.09 -7.60 1.76
N GLY A 90 13.79 -7.71 3.04
CA GLY A 90 14.43 -6.93 4.08
C GLY A 90 14.12 -7.44 5.48
N TYR A 91 14.56 -6.67 6.47
CA TYR A 91 14.31 -6.95 7.88
C TYR A 91 14.07 -5.66 8.67
N ALA A 92 13.33 -5.79 9.78
CA ALA A 92 13.10 -4.70 10.70
C ALA A 92 14.28 -4.54 11.68
N ARG A 93 14.76 -3.31 11.84
CA ARG A 93 15.77 -2.92 12.84
C ARG A 93 15.20 -1.87 13.78
N THR A 94 15.65 -1.86 15.03
CA THR A 94 15.38 -0.77 15.98
C THR A 94 16.65 0.08 16.10
N PRO A 95 16.68 1.32 15.61
CA PRO A 95 17.90 2.13 15.61
C PRO A 95 18.33 2.57 17.02
N LYS A 96 17.36 2.71 17.95
CA LYS A 96 17.58 3.13 19.33
C LYS A 96 16.79 2.26 20.28
N THR A 97 17.33 2.01 21.47
CA THR A 97 16.54 1.34 22.51
C THR A 97 15.29 2.18 22.85
N PRO A 98 14.09 1.56 22.87
CA PRO A 98 12.85 2.22 23.29
C PRO A 98 13.02 2.92 24.63
N LYS A 99 12.65 4.21 24.71
CA LYS A 99 12.71 4.97 25.98
C LYS A 99 11.62 4.53 26.96
N SER A 100 10.54 3.94 26.45
CA SER A 100 9.43 3.40 27.23
C SER A 100 8.87 2.15 26.56
N ARG A 101 7.89 1.50 27.20
CA ARG A 101 7.13 0.40 26.60
C ARG A 101 6.15 0.83 25.50
N SER A 102 5.99 2.14 25.28
CA SER A 102 5.07 2.71 24.29
C SER A 102 5.82 3.38 23.14
N SER A 103 6.95 4.03 23.42
CA SER A 103 7.78 4.72 22.43
C SER A 103 8.71 3.76 21.70
N PHE A 104 8.36 3.43 20.47
CA PHE A 104 9.18 2.60 19.57
C PHE A 104 9.73 3.44 18.42
N GLU A 105 10.78 2.97 17.77
CA GLU A 105 11.27 3.47 16.49
C GLU A 105 11.71 2.22 15.72
N ALA A 106 11.32 2.09 14.45
CA ALA A 106 11.71 0.97 13.62
C ALA A 106 12.07 1.43 12.21
N GLU A 107 13.08 0.79 11.64
CA GLU A 107 13.54 1.01 10.28
C GLU A 107 13.39 -0.29 9.50
N TRP A 108 13.00 -0.17 8.24
CA TRP A 108 13.09 -1.28 7.29
C TRP A 108 14.44 -1.24 6.59
N VAL A 109 15.14 -2.36 6.62
CA VAL A 109 16.44 -2.52 5.99
C VAL A 109 16.30 -3.45 4.80
N VAL A 110 16.44 -2.92 3.60
CA VAL A 110 16.37 -3.65 2.34
C VAL A 110 17.69 -4.37 2.09
N ASN A 111 17.61 -5.67 1.83
CA ASN A 111 18.78 -6.52 1.60
C ASN A 111 19.51 -6.10 0.32
N ASN A 112 20.84 -5.98 0.40
CA ASN A 112 21.67 -5.75 -0.78
C ASN A 112 21.69 -6.99 -1.69
N PRO A 113 21.33 -6.87 -2.99
CA PRO A 113 21.26 -8.01 -3.91
C PRO A 113 22.65 -8.56 -4.30
N ASN A 114 23.73 -7.85 -3.99
CA ASN A 114 25.09 -8.32 -4.19
C ASN A 114 25.82 -8.64 -2.86
N PRO A 115 25.45 -9.72 -2.15
CA PRO A 115 26.10 -10.10 -0.89
C PRO A 115 27.50 -10.72 -1.08
N SER A 116 27.93 -10.93 -2.34
CA SER A 116 29.04 -11.83 -2.70
C SER A 116 30.44 -11.38 -2.29
N SER A 117 30.59 -10.21 -1.66
CA SER A 117 31.81 -9.84 -0.95
C SER A 117 32.01 -10.52 0.41
N HIS A 118 31.05 -11.28 0.92
CA HIS A 118 31.24 -12.07 2.15
C HIS A 118 32.09 -13.33 1.96
N ARG A 119 32.41 -13.73 0.71
CA ARG A 119 33.50 -14.69 0.46
C ARG A 119 34.85 -13.97 0.52
N ARG A 120 35.36 -13.85 1.75
CA ARG A 120 36.77 -13.75 2.14
C ARG A 120 37.76 -13.70 0.95
N SER A 121 38.10 -12.51 0.49
CA SER A 121 39.51 -12.25 0.15
C SER A 121 40.16 -11.68 1.41
N ARG A 122 41.06 -12.45 2.00
CA ARG A 122 41.86 -12.12 3.19
C ARG A 122 42.99 -11.16 2.83
N THR A 123 42.70 -10.16 1.98
CA THR A 123 43.63 -9.10 1.61
C THR A 123 43.05 -7.79 2.08
N GLU A 124 43.59 -7.32 3.20
CA GLU A 124 43.36 -5.99 3.74
C GLU A 124 43.74 -4.94 2.70
N GLY A 125 42.84 -3.98 2.48
CA GLY A 125 43.12 -2.79 1.69
C GLY A 125 41.99 -2.45 0.73
N LYS A 126 41.10 -1.55 1.19
CA LYS A 126 39.97 -0.95 0.45
C LYS A 126 38.71 -1.82 0.37
N ARG A 127 37.96 -1.84 1.48
CA ARG A 127 36.50 -2.10 1.43
C ARG A 127 35.87 -1.06 0.50
N SER A 128 35.36 -1.48 -0.67
CA SER A 128 34.49 -0.61 -1.46
C SER A 128 33.22 -0.36 -0.65
N SER A 129 32.73 0.88 -0.63
CA SER A 129 31.54 1.33 0.12
C SER A 129 30.21 0.71 -0.36
N VAL A 130 30.21 -0.16 -1.37
CA VAL A 130 29.00 -0.72 -2.04
C VAL A 130 28.47 -2.00 -1.36
N GLN A 131 28.84 -2.26 -0.11
CA GLN A 131 28.53 -3.53 0.61
C GLN A 131 27.45 -3.42 1.69
N GLN A 132 26.76 -2.28 1.81
CA GLN A 132 25.79 -2.09 2.89
C GLN A 132 24.36 -2.37 2.40
N ASP A 133 23.53 -2.89 3.31
CA ASP A 133 22.08 -2.90 3.15
C ASP A 133 21.54 -1.46 3.12
N PHE A 134 20.36 -1.28 2.54
CA PHE A 134 19.77 0.04 2.36
C PHE A 134 18.71 0.29 3.43
N VAL A 135 18.88 1.36 4.22
CA VAL A 135 17.96 1.71 5.30
C VAL A 135 16.91 2.67 4.77
N LEU A 136 15.64 2.33 4.90
CA LEU A 136 14.56 3.22 4.46
C LEU A 136 14.41 4.40 5.40
N HIS A 137 14.21 5.58 4.80
CA HIS A 137 13.81 6.78 5.52
C HIS A 137 12.42 6.59 6.15
N SER A 138 12.28 7.00 7.41
CA SER A 138 11.13 6.74 8.28
C SER A 138 10.20 7.95 8.31
N LEU A 139 9.04 7.87 7.64
CA LEU A 139 8.06 8.95 7.58
C LEU A 139 7.32 9.15 8.91
N VAL A 140 7.20 8.09 9.71
CA VAL A 140 6.63 8.15 11.06
C VAL A 140 7.62 8.86 12.00
N ALA A 141 8.94 8.61 11.85
CA ALA A 141 9.95 9.31 12.65
C ALA A 141 9.93 10.82 12.39
N ASP A 142 9.79 11.25 11.13
CA ASP A 142 9.62 12.65 10.76
C ASP A 142 8.42 13.27 11.48
N LEU A 143 7.24 12.62 11.44
CA LEU A 143 6.05 13.12 12.14
C LEU A 143 6.24 13.22 13.65
N VAL A 144 6.87 12.21 14.27
CA VAL A 144 7.19 12.23 15.71
C VAL A 144 8.17 13.35 16.06
N ALA A 145 9.10 13.68 15.15
CA ALA A 145 10.02 14.79 15.31
C ALA A 145 9.36 16.17 15.12
N GLY A 146 8.10 16.19 14.67
CA GLY A 146 7.34 17.42 14.39
C GLY A 146 7.50 17.94 12.96
N ASP A 147 8.09 17.14 12.07
CA ASP A 147 8.12 17.48 10.65
C ASP A 147 6.72 17.32 10.06
N GLU A 148 6.18 18.42 9.55
CA GLU A 148 4.82 18.50 9.02
C GLU A 148 4.82 18.57 7.48
N PRO A 149 4.93 17.45 6.77
CA PRO A 149 5.02 17.47 5.33
C PRO A 149 3.71 17.97 4.70
N ASN A 150 3.82 18.95 3.80
CA ASN A 150 2.66 19.58 3.15
C ASN A 150 1.77 18.59 2.38
N TRP A 151 2.32 17.49 1.87
CA TRP A 151 1.55 16.48 1.15
C TRP A 151 0.51 15.78 2.04
N LEU A 152 0.73 15.76 3.36
CA LEU A 152 -0.15 15.13 4.35
C LEU A 152 -1.29 16.04 4.82
N ARG A 153 -1.27 17.34 4.46
CA ARG A 153 -2.29 18.30 4.89
C ARG A 153 -3.68 17.94 4.35
N ASN A 154 -4.66 17.94 5.25
CA ASN A 154 -6.07 17.65 5.00
C ASN A 154 -6.32 16.31 4.28
N ARG A 155 -5.45 15.33 4.52
CA ARG A 155 -5.60 13.99 3.95
C ARG A 155 -6.39 13.07 4.87
N THR A 156 -7.10 12.13 4.28
CA THR A 156 -7.84 11.10 5.01
C THR A 156 -7.50 9.72 4.50
N VAL A 157 -7.13 8.82 5.41
CA VAL A 157 -7.06 7.38 5.16
C VAL A 157 -8.19 6.70 5.91
N LEU A 158 -8.98 5.93 5.18
CA LEU A 158 -10.04 5.11 5.75
C LEU A 158 -9.63 3.64 5.67
N PHE A 159 -9.59 2.98 6.83
CA PHE A 159 -9.44 1.53 6.92
C PHE A 159 -10.82 0.87 6.96
N VAL A 160 -11.05 -0.12 6.11
CA VAL A 160 -12.23 -0.99 6.14
C VAL A 160 -11.72 -2.40 6.37
N GLY A 161 -11.68 -2.82 7.63
CA GLY A 161 -10.98 -4.04 8.01
C GLY A 161 -11.17 -4.41 9.48
N ASP A 162 -10.32 -5.30 9.97
CA ASP A 162 -10.49 -5.96 11.26
C ASP A 162 -9.77 -5.22 12.41
N SER A 163 -9.56 -5.95 13.51
CA SER A 163 -8.94 -5.44 14.73
C SER A 163 -7.46 -5.07 14.54
N LEU A 164 -6.77 -5.60 13.53
CA LEU A 164 -5.40 -5.18 13.22
C LEU A 164 -5.36 -3.74 12.71
N ASP A 165 -6.30 -3.38 11.83
CA ASP A 165 -6.39 -2.04 11.27
C ASP A 165 -6.86 -1.02 12.33
N ARG A 166 -7.80 -1.43 13.19
CA ARG A 166 -8.20 -0.64 14.36
C ARG A 166 -7.03 -0.37 15.29
N ASN A 167 -6.24 -1.42 15.60
CA ASN A 167 -5.07 -1.29 16.47
C ASN A 167 -3.99 -0.40 15.84
N LEU A 168 -3.83 -0.46 14.51
CA LEU A 168 -2.95 0.47 13.78
C LEU A 168 -3.41 1.92 13.98
N VAL A 169 -4.69 2.23 13.74
CA VAL A 169 -5.22 3.60 13.91
C VAL A 169 -5.00 4.08 15.34
N HIS A 170 -5.26 3.24 16.33
CA HIS A 170 -5.00 3.56 17.73
C HIS A 170 -3.52 3.84 18.02
N PHE A 171 -2.64 2.90 17.65
CA PHE A 171 -1.20 2.99 17.91
C PHE A 171 -0.58 4.18 17.19
N PHE A 172 -0.79 4.28 15.87
CA PHE A 172 -0.17 5.31 15.05
C PHE A 172 -0.58 6.71 15.52
N SER A 173 -1.87 6.91 15.81
CA SER A 173 -2.34 8.21 16.29
C SER A 173 -1.78 8.54 17.67
N THR A 174 -1.69 7.56 18.57
CA THR A 174 -1.21 7.78 19.94
C THR A 174 0.29 8.09 19.98
N GLU A 175 1.08 7.43 19.14
CA GLU A 175 2.53 7.58 19.14
C GLU A 175 3.02 8.73 18.25
N ALA A 176 2.37 8.98 17.11
CA ALA A 176 2.89 9.91 16.11
C ALA A 176 2.16 11.26 16.03
N PHE A 177 0.96 11.40 16.58
CA PHE A 177 0.23 12.67 16.49
C PHE A 177 0.42 13.48 17.78
N PRO A 178 0.73 14.79 17.67
CA PRO A 178 0.95 15.62 18.83
C PRO A 178 -0.37 15.95 19.55
N GLY A 179 -0.29 16.12 20.87
CA GLY A 179 -1.37 16.66 21.70
C GLY A 179 -2.14 15.61 22.51
N PRO A 180 -3.10 16.05 23.35
CA PRO A 180 -3.85 15.16 24.20
C PRO A 180 -4.92 14.41 23.41
N ALA A 181 -5.04 13.10 23.68
CA ALA A 181 -6.04 12.20 23.10
C ALA A 181 -6.17 12.32 21.57
N PRO A 182 -5.10 12.07 20.80
CA PRO A 182 -5.12 12.14 19.34
C PRO A 182 -5.99 11.04 18.71
N HIS A 183 -6.35 10.02 19.49
CA HIS A 183 -7.25 8.94 19.12
C HIS A 183 -8.52 8.96 19.99
N ARG A 184 -9.67 8.68 19.38
CA ARG A 184 -10.93 8.41 20.08
C ARG A 184 -11.78 7.40 19.30
N PHE A 185 -12.72 6.77 19.99
CA PHE A 185 -13.82 6.06 19.33
C PHE A 185 -14.99 7.00 19.12
N LEU A 186 -15.74 6.81 18.03
CA LEU A 186 -17.02 7.50 17.84
C LEU A 186 -18.04 6.97 18.84
N THR A 187 -18.89 7.86 19.34
CA THR A 187 -19.99 7.52 20.25
C THR A 187 -21.22 8.34 19.88
N ALA A 188 -22.42 7.87 20.21
CA ALA A 188 -23.65 8.62 19.97
C ALA A 188 -23.67 9.97 20.72
N THR A 189 -22.90 10.08 21.82
CA THR A 189 -22.77 11.33 22.60
C THR A 189 -21.92 12.36 21.87
N THR A 190 -20.78 11.95 21.30
CA THR A 190 -19.84 12.85 20.62
C THR A 190 -20.13 13.03 19.14
N ASP A 191 -20.83 12.08 18.53
CA ASP A 191 -21.08 12.00 17.09
C ASP A 191 -22.56 11.58 16.86
N PRO A 192 -23.54 12.48 17.03
CA PRO A 192 -24.97 12.12 17.01
C PRO A 192 -25.48 11.52 15.69
N ALA A 193 -24.73 11.70 14.59
CA ALA A 193 -25.03 11.09 13.29
C ALA A 193 -24.58 9.62 13.19
N PHE A 194 -23.82 9.13 14.18
CA PHE A 194 -23.32 7.76 14.24
C PHE A 194 -24.27 6.87 15.03
N THR A 195 -24.75 5.81 14.40
CA THR A 195 -25.41 4.72 15.11
C THR A 195 -24.36 3.94 15.88
N GLU A 196 -24.28 4.16 17.17
CA GLU A 196 -23.30 3.50 18.03
C GLU A 196 -23.62 1.99 18.16
N PRO A 197 -22.68 1.10 17.79
CA PRO A 197 -22.87 -0.33 18.01
C PRO A 197 -22.85 -0.63 19.51
N ALA A 198 -23.69 -1.56 19.95
CA ALA A 198 -23.72 -2.07 21.31
C ALA A 198 -22.34 -2.59 21.72
N THR A 199 -21.66 -3.29 20.82
CA THR A 199 -20.33 -3.84 21.11
C THR A 199 -19.26 -2.75 20.95
N ALA A 200 -18.62 -2.35 22.05
CA ALA A 200 -17.61 -1.29 22.06
C ALA A 200 -16.41 -1.56 21.13
N SER A 201 -16.05 -2.83 20.90
CA SER A 201 -14.98 -3.19 19.96
C SER A 201 -15.31 -2.87 18.51
N HIS A 202 -16.59 -2.66 18.16
CA HIS A 202 -17.06 -2.42 16.79
C HIS A 202 -17.24 -0.93 16.50
N ARG A 203 -16.97 -0.07 17.48
CA ARG A 203 -16.97 1.38 17.29
C ARG A 203 -15.87 1.79 16.33
N ILE A 204 -16.15 2.85 15.58
CA ILE A 204 -15.23 3.43 14.61
C ILE A 204 -14.11 4.14 15.35
N GLY A 205 -12.87 3.73 15.10
CA GLY A 205 -11.67 4.40 15.62
C GLY A 205 -11.32 5.61 14.76
N LEU A 206 -11.00 6.74 15.39
CA LEU A 206 -10.62 7.99 14.72
C LEU A 206 -9.32 8.52 15.32
N GLY A 207 -8.33 8.74 14.45
CA GLY A 207 -7.08 9.41 14.73
C GLY A 207 -6.98 10.73 13.98
N GLN A 208 -6.61 11.83 14.64
CA GLN A 208 -6.50 13.12 13.97
C GLN A 208 -5.24 13.91 14.37
N HIS A 209 -4.43 14.26 13.37
CA HIS A 209 -3.32 15.19 13.52
C HIS A 209 -3.82 16.63 13.34
N ARG A 210 -3.99 17.35 14.46
CA ARG A 210 -4.73 18.63 14.49
C ARG A 210 -4.17 19.71 13.55
N SER A 211 -2.87 19.93 13.54
CA SER A 211 -2.22 20.98 12.73
C SER A 211 -2.17 20.67 11.23
N LEU A 212 -2.12 19.39 10.87
CA LEU A 212 -2.13 18.94 9.48
C LEU A 212 -3.55 18.77 8.95
N GLY A 213 -4.55 18.57 9.81
CA GLY A 213 -5.87 18.10 9.40
C GLY A 213 -5.84 16.67 8.83
N PHE A 214 -4.77 15.92 9.10
CA PHE A 214 -4.63 14.53 8.66
C PHE A 214 -5.48 13.61 9.53
N THR A 215 -6.24 12.73 8.90
CA THR A 215 -7.22 11.86 9.56
C THR A 215 -7.00 10.41 9.19
N LEU A 216 -7.04 9.54 10.21
CA LEU A 216 -7.11 8.10 10.08
C LEU A 216 -8.44 7.63 10.67
N ALA A 217 -9.22 6.86 9.93
CA ALA A 217 -10.46 6.29 10.43
C ALA A 217 -10.48 4.77 10.20
N ASN A 218 -11.08 4.01 11.10
CA ASN A 218 -11.29 2.57 10.93
C ASN A 218 -12.78 2.23 11.02
N TRP A 219 -13.33 1.74 9.91
CA TRP A 219 -14.58 1.00 9.85
C TRP A 219 -14.29 -0.46 10.12
N PHE A 220 -14.62 -0.89 11.33
CA PHE A 220 -14.38 -2.25 11.77
C PHE A 220 -15.38 -3.21 11.12
N ILE A 221 -14.90 -4.12 10.29
CA ILE A 221 -15.67 -5.24 9.76
C ILE A 221 -15.24 -6.54 10.43
N MET A 222 -16.23 -7.32 10.87
CA MET A 222 -15.96 -8.67 11.36
C MET A 222 -15.69 -9.59 10.18
N SER A 223 -16.67 -9.79 9.31
CA SER A 223 -16.56 -10.77 8.24
C SER A 223 -17.40 -10.33 7.04
N VAL A 224 -16.91 -10.61 5.84
CA VAL A 224 -17.69 -10.47 4.60
C VAL A 224 -18.54 -11.70 4.32
N ASP A 225 -18.23 -12.84 4.94
CA ASP A 225 -18.93 -14.12 4.74
C ASP A 225 -20.27 -14.23 5.48
N VAL A 226 -20.62 -13.26 6.33
CA VAL A 226 -21.92 -13.25 7.01
C VAL A 226 -23.01 -12.83 6.04
N GLU A 227 -23.86 -13.77 5.65
CA GLU A 227 -25.00 -13.51 4.75
C GLU A 227 -26.32 -13.32 5.51
N LYS A 228 -26.41 -13.86 6.73
CA LYS A 228 -27.58 -13.77 7.59
C LYS A 228 -27.13 -13.46 9.02
N PRO A 229 -27.90 -12.67 9.78
CA PRO A 229 -27.59 -12.41 11.18
C PRO A 229 -27.34 -13.71 11.95
N SER A 230 -26.28 -13.71 12.75
CA SER A 230 -25.86 -14.84 13.55
C SER A 230 -25.32 -14.36 14.89
N VAL A 231 -25.70 -15.05 15.97
CA VAL A 231 -25.18 -14.79 17.33
C VAL A 231 -23.77 -15.38 17.55
N PHE A 232 -23.12 -15.83 16.48
CA PHE A 232 -21.85 -16.54 16.52
C PHE A 232 -20.70 -15.72 17.12
N PHE A 233 -20.51 -14.47 16.66
CA PHE A 233 -19.37 -13.65 17.10
C PHE A 233 -19.55 -13.10 18.51
N HIS A 234 -20.76 -12.63 18.80
CA HIS A 234 -21.18 -12.17 20.10
C HIS A 234 -22.71 -12.26 20.19
N SER A 235 -23.25 -12.53 21.39
CA SER A 235 -24.71 -12.53 21.60
C SER A 235 -25.33 -11.14 21.44
N GLU A 236 -24.51 -10.09 21.53
CA GLU A 236 -24.89 -8.68 21.37
C GLU A 236 -24.36 -8.09 20.06
N GLU A 237 -24.11 -8.93 19.04
CA GLU A 237 -23.70 -8.42 17.74
C GLU A 237 -24.84 -7.63 17.09
N ASP A 238 -24.59 -6.35 16.82
CA ASP A 238 -25.58 -5.45 16.25
C ASP A 238 -25.99 -5.86 14.83
N GLU A 239 -27.30 -5.85 14.58
CA GLU A 239 -27.84 -5.92 13.23
C GLU A 239 -27.82 -4.54 12.55
N PRO A 240 -27.62 -4.47 11.22
CA PRO A 240 -27.36 -5.60 10.33
C PRO A 240 -25.90 -6.09 10.34
N GLN A 241 -25.73 -7.41 10.28
CA GLN A 241 -24.42 -8.05 10.18
C GLN A 241 -23.89 -8.20 8.74
N PRO A 242 -24.71 -8.55 7.72
CA PRO A 242 -24.24 -8.66 6.35
C PRO A 242 -23.66 -7.34 5.85
N ILE A 243 -22.50 -7.39 5.20
CA ILE A 243 -21.74 -6.19 4.82
C ILE A 243 -22.55 -5.24 3.92
N GLU A 244 -23.41 -5.78 3.06
CA GLU A 244 -24.31 -5.03 2.18
C GLU A 244 -25.25 -4.09 2.94
N ALA A 245 -25.71 -4.52 4.11
CA ALA A 245 -26.62 -3.74 4.95
C ALA A 245 -25.85 -2.99 6.06
N ARG A 246 -24.73 -3.55 6.54
CA ARG A 246 -23.87 -2.94 7.56
C ARG A 246 -23.26 -1.63 7.07
N LEU A 247 -22.77 -1.62 5.83
CA LEU A 247 -22.12 -0.45 5.23
C LEU A 247 -23.04 0.79 5.21
N PRO A 248 -24.26 0.76 4.62
CA PRO A 248 -25.15 1.91 4.65
C PRO A 248 -25.71 2.24 6.04
N HIS A 249 -25.77 1.28 6.97
CA HIS A 249 -26.33 1.52 8.30
C HIS A 249 -25.35 2.15 9.27
N PHE A 250 -24.15 1.59 9.43
CA PHE A 250 -23.17 2.03 10.44
C PHE A 250 -22.08 2.95 9.89
N PHE A 251 -21.69 2.76 8.62
CA PHE A 251 -20.45 3.33 8.11
C PHE A 251 -20.67 4.55 7.23
N LEU A 252 -21.49 4.44 6.18
CA LEU A 252 -21.75 5.56 5.26
C LEU A 252 -22.27 6.83 5.95
N PRO A 253 -23.12 6.77 7.01
CA PRO A 253 -23.57 7.98 7.72
C PRO A 253 -22.42 8.79 8.36
N THR A 254 -21.25 8.18 8.56
CA THR A 254 -20.08 8.89 9.12
C THR A 254 -19.30 9.73 8.10
N LEU A 255 -19.56 9.53 6.80
CA LEU A 255 -18.94 10.33 5.74
C LEU A 255 -19.53 11.74 5.70
N GLY A 256 -18.66 12.75 5.71
CA GLY A 256 -19.01 14.17 5.80
C GLY A 256 -18.80 14.71 7.22
N PRO A 257 -19.64 14.33 8.21
CA PRO A 257 -19.56 14.88 9.57
C PRO A 257 -18.26 14.53 10.30
N VAL A 258 -17.71 13.34 10.06
CA VAL A 258 -16.56 12.81 10.82
C VAL A 258 -15.41 12.39 9.92
N VAL A 259 -15.71 11.63 8.87
CA VAL A 259 -14.72 11.13 7.91
C VAL A 259 -14.91 11.86 6.59
N SER A 260 -13.83 12.22 5.89
CA SER A 260 -13.96 12.84 4.56
C SER A 260 -14.82 11.97 3.62
N PRO A 261 -15.78 12.54 2.88
CA PRO A 261 -16.54 11.80 1.87
C PRO A 261 -15.68 11.40 0.67
N ASN A 262 -14.50 11.99 0.52
CA ASN A 262 -13.53 11.67 -0.51
C ASN A 262 -12.17 11.41 0.15
N PRO A 263 -11.99 10.28 0.86
CA PRO A 263 -10.68 9.94 1.40
C PRO A 263 -9.69 9.74 0.25
N GLU A 264 -8.44 10.14 0.42
CA GLU A 264 -7.41 9.88 -0.59
C GLU A 264 -7.15 8.38 -0.73
N MET A 265 -7.25 7.64 0.37
CA MET A 265 -6.96 6.21 0.38
C MET A 265 -7.96 5.45 1.24
N VAL A 266 -8.49 4.37 0.69
CA VAL A 266 -9.29 3.36 1.40
C VAL A 266 -8.48 2.08 1.43
N VAL A 267 -7.93 1.75 2.59
CA VAL A 267 -7.21 0.50 2.84
C VAL A 267 -8.23 -0.53 3.31
N PHE A 268 -8.33 -1.66 2.63
CA PHE A 268 -9.32 -2.68 2.98
C PHE A 268 -8.72 -4.07 3.06
N ASN A 269 -9.34 -4.89 3.91
CA ASN A 269 -9.03 -6.30 4.06
C ASN A 269 -10.22 -7.01 4.73
N SER A 270 -10.38 -8.29 4.41
CA SER A 270 -11.15 -9.24 5.20
C SER A 270 -10.36 -10.55 5.21
N GLY A 271 -10.63 -11.43 6.17
CA GLY A 271 -10.15 -12.80 6.12
C GLY A 271 -9.97 -13.46 7.47
N LEU A 272 -9.40 -12.78 8.48
CA LEU A 272 -9.08 -13.43 9.76
C LEU A 272 -10.33 -13.95 10.48
N TRP A 273 -11.32 -13.09 10.64
CA TRP A 273 -12.61 -13.45 11.23
C TRP A 273 -13.51 -14.23 10.29
N ASP A 274 -13.34 -14.11 8.98
CA ASP A 274 -13.97 -14.97 7.98
C ASP A 274 -13.51 -16.43 8.15
N LEU A 275 -12.23 -16.66 8.42
CA LEU A 275 -11.72 -17.99 8.75
C LEU A 275 -12.39 -18.55 10.00
N VAL A 276 -12.56 -17.73 11.05
CA VAL A 276 -13.25 -18.11 12.29
C VAL A 276 -14.70 -18.46 12.00
N TYR A 277 -15.41 -17.58 11.27
CA TYR A 277 -16.80 -17.80 10.86
C TYR A 277 -16.96 -19.09 10.07
N ARG A 278 -16.19 -19.31 8.99
CA ARG A 278 -16.25 -20.53 8.17
C ARG A 278 -15.93 -21.80 8.96
N SER A 279 -15.01 -21.68 9.92
CA SER A 279 -14.55 -22.80 10.74
C SER A 279 -15.60 -23.24 11.77
N GLU A 280 -16.36 -22.29 12.29
CA GLU A 280 -17.15 -22.52 13.50
C GLU A 280 -18.65 -22.25 13.32
N ALA A 281 -19.10 -21.55 12.28
CA ALA A 281 -20.52 -21.26 12.07
C ALA A 281 -21.37 -22.54 11.93
N ALA A 282 -20.88 -23.54 11.19
CA ALA A 282 -21.55 -24.83 11.07
C ALA A 282 -21.54 -25.58 12.41
N ALA A 283 -20.42 -25.55 13.14
CA ALA A 283 -20.30 -26.17 14.45
C ALA A 283 -21.22 -25.51 15.49
N TYR A 284 -21.35 -24.18 15.45
CA TYR A 284 -22.25 -23.40 16.31
C TYR A 284 -23.71 -23.65 15.98
N ALA A 285 -24.09 -23.71 14.70
CA ALA A 285 -25.42 -24.13 14.29
C ALA A 285 -25.76 -25.55 14.77
N SER A 286 -24.76 -26.42 14.90
CA SER A 286 -24.90 -27.78 15.44
C SER A 286 -24.64 -27.91 16.95
N ARG A 287 -24.29 -26.84 17.70
CA ARG A 287 -24.02 -26.87 19.16
C ARG A 287 -25.25 -27.20 20.01
N VAL A 288 -26.34 -27.64 19.38
CA VAL A 288 -27.37 -28.46 20.01
C VAL A 288 -26.78 -29.80 20.51
N ASP A 289 -25.65 -30.28 19.96
CA ASP A 289 -24.96 -31.49 20.46
C ASP A 289 -23.50 -31.21 20.81
N HIS A 290 -23.08 -31.65 22.00
CA HIS A 290 -21.76 -31.45 22.63
C HIS A 290 -20.57 -32.14 21.91
N ALA A 291 -20.39 -31.91 20.62
CA ALA A 291 -19.28 -32.48 19.86
C ALA A 291 -17.91 -31.90 20.31
N PRO A 292 -16.85 -32.73 20.37
CA PRO A 292 -15.51 -32.28 20.75
C PRO A 292 -14.99 -31.21 19.79
N ALA A 293 -14.16 -30.30 20.33
CA ALA A 293 -13.54 -29.22 19.56
C ALA A 293 -12.80 -29.77 18.33
N ARG A 294 -13.37 -29.54 17.15
CA ARG A 294 -12.80 -29.97 15.88
C ARG A 294 -11.49 -29.21 15.66
N ILE A 295 -10.41 -29.92 15.29
CA ILE A 295 -9.19 -29.26 14.79
C ILE A 295 -9.57 -28.57 13.48
N VAL A 296 -9.53 -27.24 13.45
CA VAL A 296 -9.95 -26.46 12.27
C VAL A 296 -8.78 -25.85 11.49
N GLY A 297 -7.55 -26.03 11.97
CA GLY A 297 -6.35 -25.50 11.30
C GLY A 297 -5.95 -26.14 9.96
N GLY A 298 -6.72 -27.12 9.45
CA GLY A 298 -6.47 -27.77 8.16
C GLY A 298 -6.65 -26.84 6.95
N ALA A 299 -6.15 -27.28 5.79
CA ALA A 299 -6.23 -26.51 4.55
C ALA A 299 -7.67 -26.16 4.14
N LEU A 300 -7.86 -24.96 3.60
CA LEU A 300 -9.10 -24.59 2.91
C LEU A 300 -9.25 -25.39 1.61
N THR A 301 -10.47 -25.84 1.35
CA THR A 301 -10.87 -26.43 0.07
C THR A 301 -10.98 -25.35 -1.01
N GLN A 302 -10.94 -25.77 -2.27
CA GLN A 302 -11.14 -24.84 -3.40
C GLN A 302 -12.54 -24.23 -3.42
N ALA A 303 -13.55 -24.97 -2.94
CA ALA A 303 -14.92 -24.46 -2.83
C ALA A 303 -15.00 -23.32 -1.79
N GLU A 304 -14.42 -23.51 -0.60
CA GLU A 304 -14.39 -22.47 0.44
C GLU A 304 -13.65 -21.21 -0.04
N LEU A 305 -12.53 -21.38 -0.75
CA LEU A 305 -11.79 -20.25 -1.34
C LEU A 305 -12.61 -19.52 -2.40
N ALA A 306 -13.30 -20.25 -3.28
CA ALA A 306 -14.12 -19.67 -4.34
C ALA A 306 -15.34 -18.90 -3.80
N GLU A 307 -16.01 -19.45 -2.78
CA GLU A 307 -17.11 -18.76 -2.09
C GLU A 307 -16.63 -17.47 -1.41
N HIS A 308 -15.52 -17.53 -0.68
CA HIS A 308 -14.98 -16.33 -0.02
C HIS A 308 -14.54 -15.28 -1.04
N GLU A 309 -13.96 -15.71 -2.15
CA GLU A 309 -13.60 -14.82 -3.25
C GLU A 309 -14.82 -14.04 -3.79
N GLN A 310 -15.99 -14.68 -3.92
CA GLN A 310 -17.23 -14.01 -4.32
C GLN A 310 -17.66 -12.94 -3.31
N ARG A 311 -17.55 -13.22 -2.01
CA ARG A 311 -17.84 -12.25 -0.93
C ARG A 311 -16.86 -11.08 -0.94
N MET A 312 -15.58 -11.34 -1.24
CA MET A 312 -14.58 -10.29 -1.41
C MET A 312 -14.83 -9.42 -2.66
N VAL A 313 -15.24 -10.01 -3.78
CA VAL A 313 -15.70 -9.24 -4.95
C VAL A 313 -16.84 -8.32 -4.55
N ARG A 314 -17.80 -8.84 -3.77
CA ARG A 314 -18.93 -8.04 -3.31
C ARG A 314 -18.52 -6.86 -2.43
N LEU A 315 -17.58 -7.05 -1.49
CA LEU A 315 -17.01 -5.95 -0.71
C LEU A 315 -16.37 -4.89 -1.62
N ILE A 316 -15.58 -5.32 -2.62
CA ILE A 316 -14.92 -4.40 -3.56
C ILE A 316 -15.95 -3.57 -4.34
N GLU A 317 -17.02 -4.19 -4.83
CA GLU A 317 -18.11 -3.50 -5.53
C GLU A 317 -18.77 -2.45 -4.63
N LEU A 318 -19.07 -2.80 -3.38
CA LEU A 318 -19.65 -1.88 -2.41
C LEU A 318 -18.74 -0.68 -2.12
N LEU A 319 -17.43 -0.91 -1.96
CA LEU A 319 -16.45 0.15 -1.77
C LEU A 319 -16.30 1.05 -3.01
N GLN A 320 -16.33 0.47 -4.21
CA GLN A 320 -16.31 1.24 -5.45
C GLN A 320 -17.57 2.10 -5.61
N ALA A 321 -18.74 1.60 -5.20
CA ALA A 321 -19.99 2.34 -5.20
C ALA A 321 -20.01 3.45 -4.13
N ALA A 322 -19.48 3.18 -2.93
CA ALA A 322 -19.38 4.15 -1.85
C ALA A 322 -18.40 5.30 -2.17
N PHE A 323 -17.31 4.99 -2.90
CA PHE A 323 -16.27 5.95 -3.25
C PHE A 323 -16.08 6.03 -4.77
N PRO A 324 -17.06 6.56 -5.53
CA PRO A 324 -17.05 6.52 -7.00
C PRO A 324 -15.94 7.39 -7.62
N SER A 325 -15.40 8.34 -6.87
CA SER A 325 -14.30 9.20 -7.31
C SER A 325 -13.03 8.39 -7.56
N LEU A 326 -12.48 8.50 -8.77
CA LEU A 326 -11.18 7.91 -9.12
C LEU A 326 -10.00 8.54 -8.36
N LYS A 327 -10.22 9.67 -7.66
CA LYS A 327 -9.21 10.28 -6.79
C LYS A 327 -8.99 9.52 -5.49
N THR A 328 -10.01 8.81 -5.02
CA THR A 328 -9.85 7.87 -3.90
C THR A 328 -9.10 6.65 -4.41
N ARG A 329 -8.05 6.21 -3.73
CA ARG A 329 -7.36 4.96 -4.07
C ARG A 329 -7.89 3.82 -3.22
N LEU A 330 -8.26 2.70 -3.84
CA LEU A 330 -8.54 1.46 -3.12
C LEU A 330 -7.26 0.67 -3.00
N VAL A 331 -6.95 0.20 -1.79
CA VAL A 331 -5.70 -0.50 -1.48
C VAL A 331 -6.03 -1.75 -0.68
N TYR A 332 -5.77 -2.92 -1.25
CA TYR A 332 -5.86 -4.18 -0.51
C TYR A 332 -4.63 -4.33 0.38
N ARG A 333 -4.86 -4.61 1.67
CA ARG A 333 -3.80 -4.89 2.64
C ARG A 333 -3.65 -6.40 2.82
N THR A 334 -2.45 -6.93 2.58
CA THR A 334 -2.18 -8.38 2.73
C THR A 334 -2.19 -8.81 4.20
N MET A 335 -2.61 -10.04 4.48
CA MET A 335 -2.75 -10.54 5.85
C MET A 335 -1.41 -10.98 6.45
N PRO A 336 -1.09 -10.59 7.71
CA PRO A 336 0.11 -11.08 8.36
C PRO A 336 -0.01 -12.57 8.71
N ASP A 337 1.11 -13.26 8.81
CA ASP A 337 1.14 -14.61 9.36
C ASP A 337 0.64 -14.63 10.82
N SER A 338 -0.13 -15.65 11.17
CA SER A 338 -0.54 -15.88 12.57
C SER A 338 0.60 -16.40 13.45
N SER A 339 0.41 -16.39 14.77
CA SER A 339 1.36 -16.99 15.70
C SER A 339 1.42 -18.51 15.56
N ARG A 340 2.47 -19.14 16.11
CA ARG A 340 2.58 -20.60 16.15
C ARG A 340 1.45 -21.25 16.98
N ALA A 341 0.86 -20.52 17.92
CA ALA A 341 -0.24 -21.01 18.73
C ALA A 341 -1.54 -21.19 17.93
N ALA A 342 -1.66 -20.51 16.77
CA ALA A 342 -2.84 -20.59 15.91
C ALA A 342 -2.86 -21.80 14.98
N GLU A 343 -1.80 -22.63 14.93
CA GLU A 343 -1.64 -23.69 13.92
C GLU A 343 -2.80 -24.72 13.90
N LYS A 344 -3.46 -24.93 15.03
CA LYS A 344 -4.61 -25.84 15.15
C LYS A 344 -5.97 -25.14 15.13
N ASN A 345 -6.00 -23.81 15.07
CA ASN A 345 -7.20 -22.98 15.10
C ASN A 345 -7.63 -22.55 13.69
N ALA A 346 -8.80 -21.92 13.60
CA ALA A 346 -9.33 -21.35 12.36
C ALA A 346 -8.36 -20.40 11.64
N MET A 347 -7.61 -19.60 12.42
CA MET A 347 -6.59 -18.67 11.92
C MET A 347 -5.21 -19.33 11.80
N SER A 348 -5.11 -20.59 11.38
CA SER A 348 -3.79 -21.22 11.17
C SER A 348 -3.02 -20.49 10.07
N ARG A 349 -1.68 -20.51 10.16
CA ARG A 349 -0.82 -19.85 9.16
C ARG A 349 -1.10 -20.33 7.75
N LEU A 350 -1.34 -21.63 7.60
CA LEU A 350 -1.71 -22.24 6.34
C LEU A 350 -2.98 -21.60 5.76
N ARG A 351 -4.06 -21.53 6.56
CA ARG A 351 -5.34 -20.98 6.12
C ARG A 351 -5.25 -19.49 5.80
N VAL A 352 -4.57 -18.71 6.65
CA VAL A 352 -4.34 -17.28 6.41
C VAL A 352 -3.59 -17.04 5.10
N ARG A 353 -2.53 -17.81 4.83
CA ARG A 353 -1.79 -17.70 3.56
C ARG A 353 -2.63 -18.11 2.35
N GLN A 354 -3.38 -19.22 2.43
CA GLN A 354 -4.25 -19.66 1.34
C GLN A 354 -5.27 -18.57 0.96
N LEU A 355 -5.87 -17.93 1.97
CA LEU A 355 -6.86 -16.87 1.78
C LEU A 355 -6.21 -15.58 1.24
N ASP A 356 -5.08 -15.15 1.82
CA ASP A 356 -4.36 -13.95 1.37
C ASP A 356 -3.86 -14.09 -0.07
N GLU A 357 -3.30 -15.25 -0.42
CA GLU A 357 -2.87 -15.54 -1.79
C GLU A 357 -4.06 -15.55 -2.76
N ALA A 358 -5.23 -16.06 -2.33
CA ALA A 358 -6.45 -16.00 -3.14
C ALA A 358 -6.87 -14.55 -3.40
N HIS A 359 -6.83 -13.68 -2.38
CA HIS A 359 -7.11 -12.24 -2.54
C HIS A 359 -6.13 -11.56 -3.47
N VAL A 360 -4.82 -11.77 -3.29
CA VAL A 360 -3.80 -11.19 -4.16
C VAL A 360 -4.01 -11.64 -5.61
N ARG A 361 -4.36 -12.92 -5.85
CA ARG A 361 -4.71 -13.41 -7.20
C ARG A 361 -5.97 -12.73 -7.74
N LEU A 362 -7.02 -12.58 -6.93
CA LEU A 362 -8.24 -11.87 -7.30
C LEU A 362 -7.94 -10.42 -7.71
N ILE A 363 -7.26 -9.65 -6.86
CA ILE A 363 -6.90 -8.26 -7.14
C ILE A 363 -6.11 -8.14 -8.45
N ARG A 364 -5.13 -9.02 -8.67
CA ARG A 364 -4.37 -9.06 -9.93
C ARG A 364 -5.23 -9.40 -11.14
N ARG A 365 -6.25 -10.26 -11.01
CA ARG A 365 -7.19 -10.54 -12.11
C ARG A 365 -8.08 -9.34 -12.40
N LEU A 366 -8.64 -8.69 -11.37
CA LEU A 366 -9.47 -7.50 -11.53
C LEU A 366 -8.69 -6.36 -12.19
N ASN A 367 -7.44 -6.14 -11.79
CA ASN A 367 -6.57 -5.10 -12.37
C ASN A 367 -6.18 -5.34 -13.85
N LYS A 368 -6.38 -6.55 -14.39
CA LYS A 368 -6.16 -6.83 -15.82
C LYS A 368 -7.33 -6.39 -16.70
N VAL A 369 -8.49 -6.11 -16.11
CA VAL A 369 -9.67 -5.64 -16.85
C VAL A 369 -9.47 -4.16 -17.20
N PRO A 370 -9.39 -3.75 -18.48
CA PRO A 370 -9.03 -2.38 -18.85
C PRO A 370 -9.95 -1.29 -18.33
N SER A 371 -11.23 -1.62 -18.09
CA SER A 371 -12.23 -0.71 -17.54
C SER A 371 -12.32 -0.72 -16.02
N ALA A 372 -11.63 -1.66 -15.34
CA ALA A 372 -11.69 -1.74 -13.89
C ALA A 372 -10.84 -0.63 -13.26
N ARG A 373 -11.35 -0.08 -12.17
CA ARG A 373 -10.58 0.80 -11.30
C ARG A 373 -9.43 -0.01 -10.69
N PRO A 374 -8.17 0.41 -10.87
CA PRO A 374 -7.05 -0.33 -10.31
C PRO A 374 -7.07 -0.29 -8.78
N ILE A 375 -6.77 -1.43 -8.17
CA ILE A 375 -6.64 -1.62 -6.72
C ILE A 375 -5.16 -1.88 -6.41
N ASP A 376 -4.57 -1.09 -5.52
CA ASP A 376 -3.19 -1.31 -5.09
C ASP A 376 -3.09 -2.43 -4.06
N ILE A 377 -1.85 -2.90 -3.84
CA ILE A 377 -1.53 -3.88 -2.81
C ILE A 377 -0.51 -3.26 -1.86
N LEU A 378 -0.89 -3.12 -0.59
CA LEU A 378 -0.02 -2.82 0.52
C LEU A 378 0.45 -4.15 1.13
N ASP A 379 1.71 -4.50 0.88
CA ASP A 379 2.25 -5.83 1.19
C ASP A 379 2.71 -5.97 2.65
N TRP A 380 1.75 -5.87 3.57
CA TRP A 380 1.97 -6.03 5.00
C TRP A 380 2.46 -7.43 5.38
N ALA A 381 1.98 -8.48 4.70
CA ALA A 381 2.41 -9.86 4.86
C ALA A 381 3.92 -10.03 4.69
N ASN A 382 4.53 -9.35 3.71
CA ASN A 382 5.97 -9.41 3.48
C ASN A 382 6.76 -8.84 4.66
N VAL A 383 6.39 -7.64 5.11
CA VAL A 383 7.10 -6.94 6.20
C VAL A 383 6.92 -7.67 7.53
N SER A 384 5.67 -8.04 7.85
CA SER A 384 5.31 -8.69 9.11
C SER A 384 5.87 -10.10 9.29
N ARG A 385 6.26 -10.79 8.21
CA ARG A 385 6.85 -12.14 8.28
C ARG A 385 8.08 -12.22 9.17
N SER A 386 8.91 -11.17 9.14
CA SER A 386 10.11 -11.05 10.00
C SER A 386 9.78 -10.74 11.46
N LEU A 387 8.53 -10.39 11.76
CA LEU A 387 8.05 -9.86 13.04
C LEU A 387 7.02 -10.78 13.73
N THR A 388 6.84 -12.01 13.25
CA THR A 388 5.86 -12.95 13.85
C THR A 388 6.13 -13.27 15.34
N HIS A 389 7.32 -12.97 15.85
CA HIS A 389 7.66 -13.07 17.28
C HIS A 389 7.04 -11.95 18.14
N GLU A 390 6.58 -10.86 17.54
CA GLU A 390 5.87 -9.76 18.21
C GLU A 390 4.36 -9.99 18.33
N ILE A 391 3.84 -11.11 17.80
CA ILE A 391 2.42 -11.47 17.94
C ILE A 391 2.14 -11.83 19.41
N ALA A 392 1.18 -11.12 20.00
CA ALA A 392 0.77 -11.26 21.39
C ALA A 392 -0.11 -12.48 21.63
N ASP A 393 -0.99 -12.77 20.67
CA ASP A 393 -2.00 -13.82 20.76
C ASP A 393 -1.99 -14.71 19.51
N LEU A 394 -3.11 -14.89 18.82
CA LEU A 394 -3.19 -15.61 17.56
C LEU A 394 -2.71 -14.77 16.38
N VAL A 395 -2.98 -13.46 16.37
CA VAL A 395 -2.78 -12.58 15.19
C VAL A 395 -2.39 -11.15 15.52
N HIS A 396 -2.73 -10.63 16.71
CA HIS A 396 -2.46 -9.24 17.05
C HIS A 396 -1.01 -9.02 17.45
N PHE A 397 -0.36 -8.04 16.84
CA PHE A 397 0.96 -7.59 17.24
C PHE A 397 0.88 -6.74 18.51
N LYS A 398 1.84 -6.94 19.42
CA LYS A 398 2.08 -6.02 20.54
C LYS A 398 2.46 -4.63 19.99
N PRO A 399 2.29 -3.55 20.77
CA PRO A 399 2.99 -2.30 20.51
C PRO A 399 4.48 -2.58 20.30
N GLY A 400 5.06 -2.13 19.19
CA GLY A 400 6.39 -2.55 18.76
C GLY A 400 6.72 -2.20 17.31
N LYS A 401 7.75 -2.87 16.78
CA LYS A 401 8.24 -2.65 15.41
C LYS A 401 7.18 -2.92 14.37
N ALA A 402 6.34 -3.94 14.59
CA ALA A 402 5.29 -4.28 13.65
C ALA A 402 4.28 -3.13 13.44
N GLN A 403 3.77 -2.55 14.52
CA GLN A 403 2.82 -1.45 14.42
C GLN A 403 3.47 -0.18 13.82
N TRP A 404 4.74 0.08 14.16
CA TRP A 404 5.51 1.17 13.56
C TRP A 404 5.66 1.01 12.04
N LEU A 405 6.13 -0.17 11.61
CA LEU A 405 6.34 -0.44 10.19
C LEU A 405 5.02 -0.54 9.41
N TYR A 406 3.92 -0.92 10.06
CA TYR A 406 2.62 -0.86 9.42
C TYR A 406 2.19 0.60 9.17
N ALA A 407 2.43 1.51 10.13
CA ALA A 407 2.22 2.95 9.91
C ALA A 407 3.12 3.51 8.79
N GLU A 408 4.39 3.10 8.73
CA GLU A 408 5.31 3.46 7.64
C GLU A 408 4.79 3.06 6.27
N LEU A 409 4.35 1.80 6.11
CA LEU A 409 3.76 1.30 4.88
C LEU A 409 2.58 2.15 4.43
N VAL A 410 1.69 2.51 5.35
CA VAL A 410 0.51 3.33 5.07
C VAL A 410 0.90 4.74 4.65
N LEU A 411 1.82 5.40 5.36
CA LEU A 411 2.30 6.72 4.98
C LEU A 411 3.03 6.72 3.64
N ASN A 412 3.85 5.71 3.38
CA ASN A 412 4.54 5.57 2.10
C ASN A 412 3.54 5.40 0.95
N HIS A 413 2.54 4.52 1.09
CA HIS A 413 1.49 4.36 0.09
C HIS A 413 0.67 5.64 -0.10
N LEU A 414 0.27 6.32 0.98
CA LEU A 414 -0.46 7.58 0.90
C LEU A 414 0.35 8.65 0.17
N ARG A 415 1.65 8.75 0.46
CA ARG A 415 2.56 9.69 -0.21
C ARG A 415 2.59 9.45 -1.72
N ARG A 416 2.63 8.19 -2.16
CA ARG A 416 2.52 7.82 -3.59
C ARG A 416 1.17 8.18 -4.19
N VAL A 417 0.07 7.97 -3.46
CA VAL A 417 -1.27 8.34 -3.93
C VAL A 417 -1.40 9.84 -4.12
N VAL A 418 -0.86 10.64 -3.18
CA VAL A 418 -0.99 12.10 -3.20
C VAL A 418 -0.06 12.76 -4.23
N LEU A 419 1.20 12.31 -4.30
CA LEU A 419 2.22 12.94 -5.14
C LEU A 419 2.35 12.24 -6.51
N GLY A 420 1.89 11.00 -6.64
CA GLY A 420 2.14 10.13 -7.78
C GLY A 420 3.52 9.45 -7.70
N ASP A 421 3.73 8.46 -8.57
CA ASP A 421 5.02 7.78 -8.73
C ASP A 421 5.98 8.68 -9.54
N ASN A 422 6.79 9.47 -8.84
CA ASN A 422 7.67 10.48 -9.41
C ASN A 422 8.98 10.58 -8.59
N ARG A 423 9.88 11.49 -8.96
CA ARG A 423 11.19 11.63 -8.29
C ARG A 423 11.10 11.97 -6.80
N GLU A 424 10.06 12.67 -6.36
CA GLU A 424 9.82 12.97 -4.95
C GLU A 424 9.44 11.72 -4.17
N THR A 425 8.71 10.77 -4.77
CA THR A 425 8.29 9.52 -4.12
C THR A 425 9.27 8.38 -4.31
N GLU A 426 10.26 8.54 -5.18
CA GLU A 426 11.42 7.65 -5.26
C GLU A 426 12.18 7.63 -3.93
N TRP A 427 12.44 6.44 -3.38
CA TRP A 427 13.31 6.32 -2.21
C TRP A 427 14.76 6.67 -2.58
N VAL A 428 15.44 7.40 -1.68
CA VAL A 428 16.73 8.07 -1.93
C VAL A 428 17.78 7.13 -2.52
N ASP A 429 17.78 5.87 -2.08
CA ASP A 429 18.77 4.88 -2.49
C ASP A 429 18.37 4.00 -3.68
N CYS A 430 17.26 4.29 -4.40
CA CYS A 430 16.85 3.41 -5.50
C CYS A 430 17.91 3.29 -6.59
N GLN A 431 18.53 4.39 -6.98
CA GLN A 431 19.55 4.38 -8.03
C GLN A 431 20.77 3.52 -7.64
N SER A 432 21.17 3.59 -6.37
CA SER A 432 22.23 2.77 -5.80
C SER A 432 21.82 1.28 -5.80
N TYR A 433 20.58 0.98 -5.39
CA TYR A 433 20.04 -0.38 -5.42
C TYR A 433 19.97 -0.96 -6.84
N MET A 434 19.48 -0.18 -7.81
CA MET A 434 19.41 -0.57 -9.22
C MET A 434 20.80 -0.84 -9.80
N SER A 435 21.79 -0.03 -9.43
CA SER A 435 23.18 -0.24 -9.84
C SER A 435 23.75 -1.54 -9.24
N ALA A 436 23.42 -1.84 -7.98
CA ALA A 436 23.80 -3.10 -7.33
C ALA A 436 23.16 -4.31 -8.03
N LEU A 437 21.89 -4.22 -8.44
CA LEU A 437 21.18 -5.29 -9.17
C LEU A 437 21.83 -5.65 -10.51
N VAL A 438 22.16 -4.62 -11.30
CA VAL A 438 22.86 -4.83 -12.58
C VAL A 438 24.21 -5.50 -12.32
N SER A 439 24.93 -5.06 -11.29
CA SER A 439 26.25 -5.61 -10.94
C SER A 439 26.20 -7.06 -10.44
N SER A 440 25.11 -7.49 -9.80
CA SER A 440 24.93 -8.88 -9.35
C SER A 440 24.43 -9.82 -10.46
N GLY A 441 24.19 -9.32 -11.68
CA GLY A 441 23.58 -10.11 -12.76
C GLY A 441 22.11 -10.47 -12.49
N THR A 442 21.50 -9.88 -11.45
CA THR A 442 20.08 -10.05 -11.14
C THR A 442 19.32 -8.93 -11.83
N GLY A 443 18.79 -9.18 -13.02
CA GLY A 443 18.01 -8.19 -13.75
C GLY A 443 16.79 -7.71 -12.94
N PRO A 444 16.38 -6.43 -13.02
CA PRO A 444 15.26 -5.89 -12.24
C PRO A 444 13.92 -6.60 -12.53
N GLU A 445 13.75 -7.14 -13.74
CA GLU A 445 12.57 -7.95 -14.10
C GLU A 445 12.43 -9.20 -13.23
N SER A 446 13.55 -9.80 -12.80
CA SER A 446 13.54 -10.99 -11.95
C SER A 446 12.93 -10.75 -10.58
N ILE A 447 13.02 -9.52 -10.06
CA ILE A 447 12.47 -9.16 -8.75
C ILE A 447 10.96 -8.99 -8.84
N SER A 448 10.47 -8.33 -9.89
CA SER A 448 9.04 -8.09 -10.09
C SER A 448 8.22 -9.38 -10.25
N GLY A 449 8.85 -10.47 -10.68
CA GLY A 449 8.21 -11.79 -10.81
C GLY A 449 8.44 -12.76 -9.64
N SER A 450 9.30 -12.44 -8.66
CA SER A 450 9.82 -13.46 -7.72
C SER A 450 9.06 -13.64 -6.40
N THR A 451 8.06 -12.81 -6.07
CA THR A 451 7.26 -13.03 -4.86
C THR A 451 6.23 -14.16 -5.00
N SER A 452 6.18 -14.87 -6.13
CA SER A 452 5.28 -16.02 -6.35
C SER A 452 5.98 -17.38 -6.50
N ARG A 453 7.20 -17.58 -5.97
CA ARG A 453 7.70 -18.97 -5.80
C ARG A 453 6.86 -19.65 -4.71
N SER A 454 5.86 -20.41 -5.15
CA SER A 454 5.04 -21.27 -4.31
C SER A 454 5.95 -22.19 -3.51
N ILE A 455 5.93 -22.03 -2.19
CA ILE A 455 6.48 -23.01 -1.24
C ILE A 455 5.44 -24.12 -1.11
N PHE A 456 5.22 -24.86 -2.18
CA PHE A 456 4.48 -26.12 -2.22
C PHE A 456 5.19 -27.04 -3.21
N ASP A 457 6.44 -27.34 -2.90
CA ASP A 457 7.14 -28.51 -3.42
C ASP A 457 8.26 -28.85 -2.44
N ARG A 458 7.86 -29.49 -1.34
CA ARG A 458 8.66 -30.36 -0.46
C ARG A 458 7.77 -30.84 0.69
N ARG A 459 6.89 -31.80 0.40
CA ARG A 459 6.67 -33.04 1.15
C ARG A 459 5.61 -33.87 0.45
#